data_AF-A0A9W2XXF5-F1
#
_entry.id   AF-A0A9W2XXF5-F1
#
_cell.length_a   1.000
_cell.length_b   1.000
_cell.length_c   1.000
_cell.angle_alpha   90.00
_cell.angle_beta   90.00
_cell.angle_gamma   90.00
#
_symmetry.space_group_name_H-M   'P 1'
#
loop_
_entity.id
_entity.type
_entity.pdbx_description
1 polymer ?
#
loop_
_entity_poly.entity_id
_entity_poly.type
_entity_poly.pdbx_seq_one_letter_code
_entity_poly.pdbx_strand_id
1 'polypeptide(L)'
;MREGRHPVSLSLVMETLKVLELCFPQLVNSSCRKHLRPQSEAMLTYSVLSCISLLTVCLNLLVIISISHFRQLHTPTNLLLLSLAVSDFIVGLVVMPFQILLTEPCWPLGDLMCAVFFFFGFNTICSSIANMVLISVDRYVAICEPLRYLNNISQRRVRVCVLSCWLYCGFYTFMMLKDNLKQPGRFNSCHGQCVVNELKAARTLGVVVAVFLMCYCPYFCVSLSGYNLMMGSSVNTFINCLILLNSCLNPLIYAFFYPWFRKSIKIIVTLKILQQNSCQENIL
;
A
#
# COMPACT_ATOMS: atom_id res chain seq x y z
N MET A 1 -3.75 -64.85 -25.34
CA MET A 1 -3.15 -63.77 -24.54
C MET A 1 -3.35 -62.46 -25.28
N ARG A 2 -4.30 -61.64 -24.81
CA ARG A 2 -4.49 -60.26 -25.25
C ARG A 2 -3.61 -59.38 -24.36
N GLU A 3 -2.85 -58.48 -24.95
CA GLU A 3 -2.48 -57.23 -24.28
C GLU A 3 -2.52 -56.11 -25.33
N GLY A 4 -3.67 -55.47 -25.42
CA GLY A 4 -3.92 -54.34 -26.31
C GLY A 4 -3.38 -53.07 -25.68
N ARG A 5 -2.31 -52.50 -26.24
CA ARG A 5 -1.86 -51.14 -25.93
C ARG A 5 -2.64 -50.19 -26.84
N HIS A 6 -3.82 -49.74 -26.37
CA HIS A 6 -4.54 -48.66 -27.01
C HIS A 6 -3.67 -47.40 -27.04
N PRO A 7 -3.53 -46.70 -28.19
CA PRO A 7 -2.93 -45.37 -28.18
C PRO A 7 -3.93 -44.46 -27.46
N VAL A 8 -3.59 -44.05 -26.24
CA VAL A 8 -4.27 -42.92 -25.60
C VAL A 8 -4.12 -41.75 -26.59
N SER A 9 -5.23 -41.33 -27.19
CA SER A 9 -5.23 -40.34 -28.27
C SER A 9 -4.58 -39.04 -27.79
N LEU A 10 -3.63 -38.49 -28.56
CA LEU A 10 -2.92 -37.25 -28.26
C LEU A 10 -3.87 -36.08 -27.91
N SER A 11 -5.07 -36.08 -28.50
CA SER A 11 -6.17 -35.17 -28.16
C SER A 11 -6.62 -35.27 -26.70
N LEU A 12 -6.78 -36.48 -26.18
CA LEU A 12 -7.16 -36.76 -24.79
C LEU A 12 -6.06 -36.27 -23.84
N VAL A 13 -4.79 -36.53 -24.17
CA VAL A 13 -3.64 -36.06 -23.39
C VAL A 13 -3.61 -34.53 -23.34
N MET A 14 -3.80 -33.87 -24.49
CA MET A 14 -3.80 -32.41 -24.61
C MET A 14 -4.99 -31.76 -23.90
N GLU A 15 -6.15 -32.44 -23.86
CA GLU A 15 -7.34 -32.01 -23.12
C GLU A 15 -7.14 -32.16 -21.60
N THR A 16 -6.56 -33.26 -21.13
CA THR A 16 -6.15 -33.40 -19.71
C THR A 16 -5.09 -32.38 -19.29
N LEU A 17 -4.16 -32.03 -20.19
CA LEU A 17 -3.15 -31.01 -19.91
C LEU A 17 -3.79 -29.62 -19.74
N LYS A 18 -4.75 -29.27 -20.63
CA LYS A 18 -5.56 -28.05 -20.49
C LYS A 18 -6.34 -28.01 -19.18
N VAL A 19 -6.90 -29.13 -18.75
CA VAL A 19 -7.62 -29.23 -17.46
C VAL A 19 -6.68 -29.00 -16.26
N LEU A 20 -5.44 -29.49 -16.33
CA LEU A 20 -4.42 -29.25 -15.30
C LEU A 20 -3.99 -27.77 -15.19
N GLU A 21 -4.00 -27.05 -16.31
CA GLU A 21 -3.61 -25.64 -16.41
C GLU A 21 -4.70 -24.66 -15.94
N LEU A 22 -5.89 -25.11 -15.54
CA LEU A 22 -6.96 -24.22 -15.05
C LEU A 22 -6.81 -23.91 -13.55
N CYS A 23 -7.24 -22.72 -13.14
CA CYS A 23 -7.37 -22.33 -11.73
C CYS A 23 -8.33 -23.25 -10.96
N PHE A 24 -9.49 -23.53 -11.53
CA PHE A 24 -10.50 -24.41 -10.99
C PHE A 24 -10.88 -25.47 -12.04
N PRO A 25 -10.29 -26.68 -11.98
CA PRO A 25 -10.51 -27.73 -12.98
C PRO A 25 -11.96 -28.17 -13.12
N GLN A 26 -12.76 -27.99 -12.07
CA GLN A 26 -14.21 -28.29 -12.06
C GLN A 26 -15.02 -27.31 -12.93
N LEU A 27 -14.48 -26.14 -13.28
CA LEU A 27 -15.12 -25.08 -14.03
C LEU A 27 -14.48 -24.91 -15.42
N VAL A 28 -14.52 -25.97 -16.24
CA VAL A 28 -13.77 -26.05 -17.52
C VAL A 28 -14.00 -24.86 -18.45
N ASN A 29 -15.23 -24.36 -18.56
CA ASN A 29 -15.59 -23.27 -19.48
C ASN A 29 -15.50 -21.85 -18.90
N SER A 30 -15.35 -21.72 -17.58
CA SER A 30 -15.42 -20.42 -16.89
C SER A 30 -14.23 -20.14 -15.97
N SER A 31 -13.30 -21.08 -15.79
CA SER A 31 -12.07 -20.90 -15.03
C SER A 31 -10.98 -20.21 -15.85
N CYS A 32 -10.19 -19.37 -15.19
CA CYS A 32 -8.99 -18.80 -15.80
C CYS A 32 -7.92 -19.88 -16.03
N ARG A 33 -7.08 -19.66 -17.04
CA ARG A 33 -5.86 -20.44 -17.27
C ARG A 33 -4.73 -19.88 -16.41
N LYS A 34 -4.00 -20.77 -15.74
CA LYS A 34 -2.80 -20.44 -14.97
C LYS A 34 -1.72 -19.93 -15.91
N HIS A 35 -1.13 -18.80 -15.56
CA HIS A 35 0.11 -18.38 -16.19
C HIS A 35 1.27 -19.08 -15.49
N LEU A 36 1.94 -20.03 -16.16
CA LEU A 36 3.11 -20.68 -15.58
C LEU A 36 4.28 -19.70 -15.58
N ARG A 37 4.76 -19.37 -14.39
CA ARG A 37 5.99 -18.58 -14.18
C ARG A 37 7.11 -19.52 -13.74
N PRO A 38 8.38 -19.28 -14.15
CA PRO A 38 9.50 -20.06 -13.64
C PRO A 38 9.53 -20.03 -12.11
N GLN A 39 9.70 -21.20 -11.49
CA GLN A 39 9.67 -21.33 -10.02
C GLN A 39 10.70 -20.43 -9.34
N SER A 40 11.88 -20.26 -9.94
CA SER A 40 12.94 -19.39 -9.43
C SER A 40 12.52 -17.92 -9.35
N GLU A 41 11.82 -17.40 -10.37
CA GLU A 41 11.34 -16.01 -10.37
C GLU A 41 10.22 -15.78 -9.34
N ALA A 42 9.31 -16.75 -9.21
CA ALA A 42 8.23 -16.68 -8.23
C ALA A 42 8.78 -16.70 -6.80
N MET A 43 9.69 -17.64 -6.50
CA MET A 43 10.36 -17.74 -5.21
C MET A 43 11.13 -16.48 -4.85
N LEU A 44 11.86 -15.90 -5.81
CA LEU A 44 12.57 -14.63 -5.61
C LEU A 44 11.60 -13.48 -5.33
N THR A 45 10.52 -13.37 -6.10
CA THR A 45 9.51 -12.31 -5.94
C THR A 45 8.84 -12.39 -4.56
N TYR A 46 8.42 -13.59 -4.14
CA TYR A 46 7.80 -13.80 -2.82
C TYR A 46 8.74 -13.51 -1.67
N SER A 47 10.00 -13.94 -1.78
CA SER A 47 11.01 -13.69 -0.76
C SER A 47 11.26 -12.18 -0.60
N VAL A 48 11.44 -11.47 -1.71
CA VAL A 48 11.68 -10.02 -1.71
C VAL A 48 10.48 -9.26 -1.15
N LEU A 49 9.26 -9.54 -1.63
CA LEU A 49 8.06 -8.85 -1.16
C LEU A 49 7.75 -9.13 0.32
N SER A 50 7.99 -10.35 0.79
CA SER A 50 7.81 -10.70 2.21
C SER A 50 8.81 -9.96 3.10
N CYS A 51 10.08 -9.89 2.69
CA CYS A 51 11.11 -9.11 3.39
C CYS A 51 10.73 -7.62 3.46
N ILE A 52 10.27 -7.03 2.35
CA ILE A 52 9.82 -5.64 2.29
C ILE A 52 8.62 -5.41 3.22
N SER A 53 7.64 -6.31 3.21
CA SER A 53 6.47 -6.25 4.11
C SER A 53 6.87 -6.25 5.58
N LEU A 54 7.71 -7.21 6.00
CA LEU A 54 8.19 -7.30 7.38
C LEU A 54 8.96 -6.06 7.80
N LEU A 55 9.87 -5.56 6.95
CA LEU A 55 10.61 -4.33 7.22
C LEU A 55 9.67 -3.12 7.37
N THR A 56 8.66 -3.00 6.50
CA THR A 56 7.67 -1.92 6.55
C THR A 56 6.88 -1.94 7.85
N VAL A 57 6.39 -3.12 8.24
CA VAL A 57 5.64 -3.31 9.48
C VAL A 57 6.51 -2.96 10.68
N CYS A 58 7.71 -3.54 10.78
CA CYS A 58 8.62 -3.31 11.90
C CYS A 58 9.01 -1.83 12.04
N LEU A 59 9.43 -1.20 10.94
CA LEU A 59 9.92 0.18 10.98
C LEU A 59 8.79 1.18 11.29
N ASN A 60 7.62 1.03 10.69
CA ASN A 60 6.49 1.93 10.97
C ASN A 60 5.89 1.67 12.36
N LEU A 61 5.90 0.43 12.84
CA LEU A 61 5.51 0.12 14.22
C LEU A 61 6.45 0.82 15.23
N LEU A 62 7.76 0.85 14.96
CA LEU A 62 8.70 1.60 15.79
C LEU A 62 8.35 3.09 15.83
N VAL A 63 8.02 3.71 14.68
CA VAL A 63 7.58 5.11 14.64
C VAL A 63 6.31 5.33 15.45
N ILE A 64 5.31 4.45 15.30
CA ILE A 64 4.05 4.51 16.05
C ILE A 64 4.32 4.41 17.55
N ILE A 65 5.11 3.44 17.99
CA ILE A 65 5.48 3.27 19.40
C ILE A 65 6.22 4.49 19.91
N SER A 66 7.23 5.00 19.20
CA SER A 66 7.99 6.17 19.62
C SER A 66 7.09 7.40 19.83
N ILE A 67 6.27 7.77 18.84
CA ILE A 67 5.45 8.99 18.95
C ILE A 67 4.32 8.81 19.98
N SER A 68 3.70 7.63 20.05
CA SER A 68 2.61 7.38 20.99
C SER A 68 3.09 7.32 22.45
N HIS A 69 4.25 6.72 22.70
CA HIS A 69 4.79 6.52 24.04
C HIS A 69 5.37 7.78 24.68
N PHE A 70 6.23 8.50 23.95
CA PHE A 70 6.95 9.65 24.52
C PHE A 70 6.10 10.93 24.45
N ARG A 71 5.63 11.41 25.61
CA ARG A 71 4.74 12.59 25.69
C ARG A 71 5.36 13.86 25.10
N GLN A 72 6.68 14.00 25.18
CA GLN A 72 7.41 15.14 24.61
C GLN A 72 7.26 15.23 23.09
N LEU A 73 6.97 14.11 22.41
CA LEU A 73 6.77 14.08 20.97
C LEU A 73 5.33 14.37 20.55
N HIS A 74 4.40 14.59 21.48
CA HIS A 74 3.01 14.92 21.13
C HIS A 74 2.95 16.37 20.63
N THR A 75 3.35 16.58 19.39
CA THR A 75 3.30 17.88 18.69
C THR A 75 2.40 17.77 17.45
N PRO A 76 1.85 18.89 16.94
CA PRO A 76 1.05 18.89 15.71
C PRO A 76 1.70 18.15 14.53
N THR A 77 2.98 18.44 14.28
CA THR A 77 3.77 17.80 13.21
C THR A 77 3.95 16.31 13.43
N ASN A 78 4.29 15.89 14.65
CA ASN A 78 4.49 14.47 14.94
C ASN A 78 3.18 13.67 14.88
N LEU A 79 2.03 14.30 15.11
CA LEU A 79 0.72 13.66 14.88
C LEU A 79 0.45 13.40 13.39
N LEU A 80 0.95 14.27 12.49
CA LEU A 80 0.89 14.01 11.04
C LEU A 80 1.83 12.86 10.64
N LEU A 81 3.04 12.82 11.20
CA LEU A 81 3.98 11.70 10.99
C LEU A 81 3.42 10.39 11.55
N LEU A 82 2.73 10.43 12.68
CA LEU A 82 2.03 9.27 13.26
C LEU A 82 0.92 8.77 12.33
N SER A 83 0.09 9.68 11.77
CA SER A 83 -0.96 9.32 10.81
C SER A 83 -0.38 8.63 9.57
N LEU A 84 0.73 9.17 9.05
CA LEU A 84 1.43 8.57 7.92
C LEU A 84 2.00 7.19 8.27
N ALA A 85 2.65 7.04 9.43
CA ALA A 85 3.17 5.75 9.89
C ALA A 85 2.07 4.70 10.10
N VAL A 86 0.87 5.10 10.54
CA VAL A 86 -0.30 4.20 10.62
C VAL A 86 -0.75 3.75 9.22
N SER A 87 -0.79 4.65 8.24
CA SER A 87 -1.09 4.30 6.84
C SER A 87 -0.08 3.28 6.29
N ASP A 88 1.22 3.57 6.44
CA ASP A 88 2.30 2.72 5.95
C ASP A 88 2.38 1.37 6.69
N PHE A 89 2.05 1.34 7.99
CA PHE A 89 1.91 0.10 8.76
C PHE A 89 0.79 -0.79 8.19
N ILE A 90 -0.37 -0.21 7.85
CA ILE A 90 -1.48 -0.94 7.21
C ILE A 90 -1.06 -1.46 5.82
N VAL A 91 -0.28 -0.69 5.05
CA VAL A 91 0.27 -1.15 3.77
C VAL A 91 1.13 -2.39 3.98
N GLY A 92 2.09 -2.34 4.92
CA GLY A 92 2.97 -3.47 5.21
C GLY A 92 2.22 -4.70 5.74
N LEU A 93 1.23 -4.50 6.62
CA LEU A 93 0.52 -5.58 7.31
C LEU A 93 -0.58 -6.23 6.47
N VAL A 94 -1.30 -5.45 5.66
CA VAL A 94 -2.49 -5.91 4.92
C VAL A 94 -2.25 -5.86 3.42
N VAL A 95 -1.87 -4.71 2.87
CA VAL A 95 -1.81 -4.56 1.41
C VAL A 95 -0.71 -5.44 0.80
N MET A 96 0.48 -5.48 1.40
CA MET A 96 1.60 -6.26 0.86
C MET A 96 1.35 -7.79 0.89
N PRO A 97 0.83 -8.42 1.96
CA PRO A 97 0.50 -9.85 1.95
C PRO A 97 -0.55 -10.23 0.90
N PHE A 98 -1.60 -9.43 0.75
CA PHE A 98 -2.60 -9.68 -0.30
C PHE A 98 -2.04 -9.42 -1.71
N GLN A 99 -1.09 -8.49 -1.87
CA GLN A 99 -0.36 -8.28 -3.12
C GLN A 99 0.54 -9.48 -3.48
N ILE A 100 1.18 -10.12 -2.49
CA ILE A 100 1.92 -11.36 -2.69
C ILE A 100 0.97 -12.44 -3.21
N LEU A 101 -0.23 -12.53 -2.65
CA LEU A 101 -1.22 -13.51 -3.06
C LEU A 101 -1.85 -13.21 -4.43
N LEU A 102 -1.92 -11.95 -4.84
CA LEU A 102 -2.26 -11.57 -6.22
C LEU A 102 -1.19 -11.97 -7.24
N THR A 103 0.03 -12.26 -6.78
CA THR A 103 1.10 -12.72 -7.65
C THR A 103 0.96 -14.22 -7.97
N GLU A 104 0.15 -14.97 -7.20
CA GLU A 104 -0.25 -16.32 -7.58
C GLU A 104 -1.06 -16.29 -8.90
N PRO A 105 -0.95 -17.33 -9.74
CA PRO A 105 -1.63 -17.37 -11.03
C PRO A 105 -3.16 -17.41 -10.91
N CYS A 106 -3.69 -17.67 -9.71
CA CYS A 106 -5.11 -17.80 -9.43
C CYS A 106 -5.42 -17.18 -8.06
N TRP A 107 -6.46 -16.35 -8.00
CA TRP A 107 -6.94 -15.78 -6.75
C TRP A 107 -7.77 -16.79 -5.94
N PRO A 108 -7.35 -17.16 -4.70
CA PRO A 108 -8.02 -18.23 -3.95
C PRO A 108 -9.06 -17.74 -2.93
N LEU A 109 -9.02 -16.46 -2.51
CA LEU A 109 -9.88 -15.96 -1.42
C LEU A 109 -11.30 -15.54 -1.86
N GLY A 110 -11.60 -15.66 -3.15
CA GLY A 110 -12.90 -15.30 -3.72
C GLY A 110 -13.10 -13.79 -3.91
N ASP A 111 -14.19 -13.45 -4.57
CA ASP A 111 -14.39 -12.12 -5.16
C ASP A 111 -14.64 -11.01 -4.14
N LEU A 112 -15.22 -11.33 -2.98
CA LEU A 112 -15.41 -10.35 -1.91
C LEU A 112 -14.06 -9.90 -1.34
N MET A 113 -13.15 -10.85 -1.08
CA MET A 113 -11.82 -10.53 -0.56
C MET A 113 -10.99 -9.76 -1.58
N CYS A 114 -11.21 -10.00 -2.87
CA CYS A 114 -10.65 -9.17 -3.94
C CYS A 114 -11.09 -7.70 -3.79
N ALA A 115 -12.40 -7.45 -3.66
CA ALA A 115 -12.92 -6.09 -3.48
C ALA A 115 -12.42 -5.43 -2.18
N VAL A 116 -12.33 -6.19 -1.09
CA VAL A 116 -11.79 -5.72 0.21
C VAL A 116 -10.30 -5.37 0.10
N PHE A 117 -9.50 -6.17 -0.60
CA PHE A 117 -8.10 -5.87 -0.85
C PHE A 117 -7.92 -4.51 -1.54
N PHE A 118 -8.64 -4.29 -2.65
CA PHE A 118 -8.60 -3.02 -3.37
C PHE A 118 -9.09 -1.85 -2.51
N PHE A 119 -10.05 -2.08 -1.60
CA PHE A 119 -10.49 -1.05 -0.66
C PHE A 119 -9.36 -0.57 0.24
N PHE A 120 -8.63 -1.51 0.86
CA PHE A 120 -7.48 -1.13 1.69
C PHE A 120 -6.38 -0.46 0.87
N GLY A 121 -6.05 -1.00 -0.30
CA GLY A 121 -5.02 -0.43 -1.19
C GLY A 121 -5.32 1.02 -1.61
N PHE A 122 -6.51 1.29 -2.15
CA PHE A 122 -6.89 2.64 -2.57
C PHE A 122 -7.01 3.61 -1.38
N ASN A 123 -7.54 3.14 -0.26
CA ASN A 123 -7.67 3.97 0.95
C ASN A 123 -6.30 4.37 1.51
N THR A 124 -5.33 3.45 1.59
CA THR A 124 -3.98 3.77 2.07
C THR A 124 -3.24 4.72 1.13
N ILE A 125 -3.39 4.56 -0.20
CA ILE A 125 -2.78 5.47 -1.18
C ILE A 125 -3.36 6.89 -1.02
N CYS A 126 -4.69 7.03 -0.96
CA CYS A 126 -5.33 8.33 -0.83
C CYS A 126 -5.01 9.00 0.53
N SER A 127 -5.02 8.23 1.62
CA SER A 127 -4.62 8.69 2.95
C SER A 127 -3.17 9.14 3.00
N SER A 128 -2.23 8.37 2.46
CA SER A 128 -0.80 8.74 2.44
C SER A 128 -0.56 10.04 1.66
N ILE A 129 -1.23 10.22 0.52
CA ILE A 129 -1.15 11.48 -0.25
C ILE A 129 -1.72 12.65 0.54
N ALA A 130 -2.90 12.49 1.16
CA ALA A 130 -3.51 13.53 1.98
C ALA A 130 -2.61 13.90 3.18
N ASN A 131 -1.99 12.92 3.84
CA ASN A 131 -1.04 13.13 4.93
C ASN A 131 0.21 13.87 4.44
N MET A 132 0.75 13.52 3.27
CA MET A 132 1.90 14.24 2.68
C MET A 132 1.57 15.71 2.41
N VAL A 133 0.40 16.01 1.83
CA VAL A 133 -0.06 17.39 1.63
C VAL A 133 -0.18 18.14 2.96
N LEU A 134 -0.76 17.52 3.99
CA LEU A 134 -0.87 18.13 5.31
C LEU A 134 0.51 18.40 5.93
N ILE A 135 1.47 17.49 5.78
CA ILE A 135 2.85 17.69 6.23
C ILE A 135 3.48 18.87 5.49
N SER A 136 3.32 18.96 4.17
CA SER A 136 3.83 20.09 3.38
C SER A 136 3.24 21.42 3.83
N VAL A 137 1.92 21.48 4.05
CA VAL A 137 1.24 22.70 4.56
C VAL A 137 1.73 23.05 5.98
N ASP A 138 1.84 22.06 6.87
CA ASP A 138 2.36 22.27 8.23
C ASP A 138 3.76 22.86 8.22
N ARG A 139 4.67 22.30 7.40
CA ARG A 139 6.04 22.82 7.24
C ARG A 139 6.07 24.21 6.62
N TYR A 140 5.26 24.45 5.59
CA TYR A 140 5.15 25.76 4.95
C TYR A 140 4.71 26.84 5.94
N VAL A 141 3.62 26.63 6.68
CA VAL A 141 3.11 27.61 7.65
C VAL A 141 4.09 27.81 8.80
N ALA A 142 4.76 26.77 9.27
CA ALA A 142 5.77 26.88 10.33
C ALA A 142 6.97 27.75 9.93
N ILE A 143 7.41 27.68 8.67
CA ILE A 143 8.59 28.40 8.17
C ILE A 143 8.22 29.82 7.72
N CYS A 144 7.15 29.96 6.95
CA CYS A 144 6.78 31.23 6.32
C CYS A 144 5.96 32.13 7.26
N GLU A 145 5.17 31.57 8.17
CA GLU A 145 4.25 32.32 9.04
C GLU A 145 4.33 31.88 10.52
N PRO A 146 5.49 32.02 11.19
CA PRO A 146 5.75 31.45 12.52
C PRO A 146 4.79 31.96 13.62
N LEU A 147 4.42 33.25 13.60
CA LEU A 147 3.47 33.81 14.58
C LEU A 147 2.06 33.25 14.41
N ARG A 148 1.65 33.02 13.15
CA ARG A 148 0.36 32.40 12.85
C ARG A 148 0.36 30.92 13.24
N TYR A 149 1.48 30.23 13.03
CA TYR A 149 1.65 28.84 13.43
C TYR A 149 1.42 28.66 14.93
N LEU A 150 2.06 29.49 15.76
CA LEU A 150 1.93 29.45 17.23
C LEU A 150 0.49 29.68 17.71
N ASN A 151 -0.25 30.57 17.06
CA ASN A 151 -1.59 30.95 17.53
C ASN A 151 -2.71 30.06 16.94
N ASN A 152 -2.50 29.46 15.76
CA ASN A 152 -3.57 28.78 15.03
C ASN A 152 -3.40 27.26 14.91
N ILE A 153 -2.20 26.71 15.00
CA ILE A 153 -1.96 25.27 14.83
C ILE A 153 -1.99 24.59 16.20
N SER A 154 -3.02 23.76 16.44
CA SER A 154 -3.17 23.00 17.68
C SER A 154 -3.34 21.50 17.41
N GLN A 155 -2.96 20.67 18.38
CA GLN A 155 -3.12 19.21 18.28
C GLN A 155 -4.57 18.79 18.00
N ARG A 156 -5.56 19.46 18.62
CA ARG A 156 -6.97 19.15 18.43
C ARG A 156 -7.41 19.39 16.98
N ARG A 157 -6.99 20.52 16.39
CA ARG A 157 -7.28 20.84 14.98
C ARG A 157 -6.63 19.82 14.05
N VAL A 158 -5.35 19.48 14.27
CA VAL A 158 -4.65 18.47 13.46
C VAL A 158 -5.33 17.10 13.54
N ARG A 159 -5.72 16.63 14.73
CA ARG A 159 -6.45 15.35 14.87
C ARG A 159 -7.77 15.35 14.10
N VAL A 160 -8.53 16.45 14.16
CA VAL A 160 -9.78 16.59 13.39
C VAL A 160 -9.51 16.59 11.89
N CYS A 161 -8.48 17.30 11.41
CA CYS A 161 -8.09 17.29 10.00
C CYS A 161 -7.72 15.88 9.54
N VAL A 162 -6.87 15.17 10.30
CA VAL A 162 -6.47 13.79 10.00
C VAL A 162 -7.69 12.87 9.94
N LEU A 163 -8.54 12.86 10.97
CA LEU A 163 -9.74 12.01 10.99
C LEU A 163 -10.67 12.31 9.83
N SER A 164 -10.85 13.59 9.48
CA SER A 164 -11.66 14.01 8.34
C SER A 164 -11.07 13.50 7.03
N CYS A 165 -9.75 13.57 6.86
CA CYS A 165 -9.06 13.00 5.70
C CYS A 165 -9.27 11.49 5.59
N TRP A 166 -9.12 10.74 6.69
CA TRP A 166 -9.35 9.28 6.70
C TRP A 166 -10.80 8.93 6.34
N LEU A 167 -11.78 9.64 6.91
CA LEU A 167 -13.20 9.43 6.59
C LEU A 167 -13.51 9.76 5.14
N TYR A 168 -12.97 10.86 4.62
CA TYR A 168 -13.14 11.26 3.23
C TYR A 168 -12.53 10.22 2.27
N CYS A 169 -11.29 9.77 2.53
CA CYS A 169 -10.62 8.74 1.73
C CYS A 169 -11.42 7.42 1.76
N GLY A 170 -11.84 6.98 2.95
CA GLY A 170 -12.62 5.76 3.11
C GLY A 170 -13.98 5.83 2.41
N PHE A 171 -14.70 6.95 2.55
CA PHE A 171 -15.97 7.18 1.87
C PHE A 171 -15.81 7.20 0.34
N TYR A 172 -14.79 7.90 -0.15
CA TYR A 172 -14.51 7.98 -1.58
C TYR A 172 -14.18 6.59 -2.16
N THR A 173 -13.30 5.83 -1.51
CA THR A 173 -12.97 4.46 -1.91
C THR A 173 -14.17 3.52 -1.83
N PHE A 174 -15.02 3.68 -0.82
CA PHE A 174 -16.27 2.93 -0.72
C PHE A 174 -17.21 3.23 -1.89
N MET A 175 -17.42 4.51 -2.22
CA MET A 175 -18.24 4.92 -3.37
C MET A 175 -17.71 4.35 -4.69
N MET A 176 -16.39 4.32 -4.85
CA MET A 176 -15.71 3.73 -5.99
C MET A 176 -15.97 2.20 -6.09
N LEU A 177 -15.82 1.48 -4.99
CA LEU A 177 -15.93 0.02 -4.95
C LEU A 177 -17.35 -0.51 -4.70
N LYS A 178 -18.34 0.37 -4.50
CA LYS A 178 -19.73 0.01 -4.20
C LYS A 178 -20.30 -1.07 -5.12
N ASP A 179 -20.02 -1.00 -6.42
CA ASP A 179 -20.52 -2.01 -7.38
C ASP A 179 -19.84 -3.37 -7.20
N ASN A 180 -18.53 -3.38 -6.93
CA ASN A 180 -17.76 -4.60 -6.65
C ASN A 180 -18.19 -5.24 -5.32
N LEU A 181 -18.53 -4.42 -4.32
CA LEU A 181 -19.03 -4.91 -3.03
C LEU A 181 -20.48 -5.42 -3.13
N LYS A 182 -21.32 -4.79 -3.95
CA LYS A 182 -22.71 -5.19 -4.15
C LYS A 182 -22.84 -6.46 -5.01
N GLN A 183 -21.99 -6.60 -6.02
CA GLN A 183 -21.96 -7.75 -6.92
C GLN A 183 -20.49 -8.20 -7.12
N PRO A 184 -19.93 -8.97 -6.18
CA PRO A 184 -18.58 -9.49 -6.28
C PRO A 184 -18.41 -10.31 -7.56
N GLY A 185 -17.28 -10.14 -8.24
CA GLY A 185 -16.93 -10.90 -9.45
C GLY A 185 -17.61 -10.44 -10.73
N ARG A 186 -18.46 -9.40 -10.69
CA ARG A 186 -19.16 -8.87 -11.87
C ARG A 186 -18.23 -8.49 -13.04
N PHE A 187 -17.03 -8.03 -12.72
CA PHE A 187 -16.04 -7.59 -13.71
C PHE A 187 -15.03 -8.69 -14.08
N ASN A 188 -15.11 -9.87 -13.45
CA ASN A 188 -14.23 -10.98 -13.75
C ASN A 188 -14.65 -11.61 -15.09
N SER A 189 -13.70 -11.82 -15.99
CA SER A 189 -13.96 -12.56 -17.23
C SER A 189 -13.97 -14.08 -17.01
N CYS A 190 -13.29 -14.54 -15.97
CA CYS A 190 -13.20 -15.95 -15.57
C CYS A 190 -12.98 -16.09 -14.05
N HIS A 191 -13.25 -17.28 -13.50
CA HIS A 191 -13.04 -17.61 -12.09
C HIS A 191 -11.54 -17.78 -11.81
N GLY A 192 -11.06 -17.09 -10.76
CA GLY A 192 -9.64 -17.03 -10.40
C GLY A 192 -8.96 -15.70 -10.74
N GLN A 193 -9.66 -14.78 -11.41
CA GLN A 193 -9.24 -13.39 -11.54
C GLN A 193 -9.67 -12.55 -10.33
N CYS A 194 -8.88 -11.53 -10.02
CA CYS A 194 -9.25 -10.48 -9.07
C CYS A 194 -9.10 -9.13 -9.76
N VAL A 195 -10.21 -8.58 -10.26
CA VAL A 195 -10.25 -7.30 -10.98
C VAL A 195 -11.39 -6.43 -10.47
N VAL A 196 -11.23 -5.11 -10.63
CA VAL A 196 -12.24 -4.10 -10.30
C VAL A 196 -12.54 -3.26 -11.53
N ASN A 197 -13.59 -2.44 -11.46
CA ASN A 197 -13.98 -1.53 -12.55
C ASN A 197 -12.84 -0.56 -12.94
N GLU A 198 -12.17 -0.87 -14.06
CA GLU A 198 -11.05 -0.12 -14.65
C GLU A 198 -11.37 1.36 -14.87
N LEU A 199 -12.57 1.69 -15.36
CA LEU A 199 -12.97 3.08 -15.62
C LEU A 199 -13.07 3.91 -14.33
N LYS A 200 -13.60 3.30 -13.26
CA LYS A 200 -13.66 3.94 -11.94
C LYS A 200 -12.29 4.02 -11.26
N ALA A 201 -11.42 3.05 -11.50
CA ALA A 201 -10.03 3.05 -11.04
C ALA A 201 -9.21 4.14 -11.72
N ALA A 202 -9.29 4.25 -13.06
CA ALA A 202 -8.62 5.29 -13.83
C ALA A 202 -9.10 6.69 -13.42
N ARG A 203 -10.41 6.89 -13.23
CA ARG A 203 -10.96 8.15 -12.72
C ARG A 203 -10.40 8.50 -11.34
N THR A 204 -10.30 7.52 -10.45
CA THR A 204 -9.75 7.71 -9.10
C THR A 204 -8.28 8.06 -9.12
N LEU A 205 -7.48 7.33 -9.89
CA LEU A 205 -6.09 7.65 -10.09
C LEU A 205 -5.92 9.06 -10.67
N GLY A 206 -6.75 9.44 -11.64
CA GLY A 206 -6.78 10.78 -12.23
C GLY A 206 -7.09 11.89 -11.22
N VAL A 207 -8.10 11.70 -10.36
CA VAL A 207 -8.44 12.67 -9.29
C VAL A 207 -7.30 12.76 -8.27
N VAL A 208 -6.74 11.64 -7.84
CA VAL A 208 -5.64 11.58 -6.87
C VAL A 208 -4.38 12.26 -7.42
N VAL A 209 -4.03 11.98 -8.68
CA VAL A 209 -2.91 12.62 -9.39
C VAL A 209 -3.17 14.10 -9.58
N ALA A 210 -4.38 14.52 -9.95
CA ALA A 210 -4.71 15.94 -10.10
C ALA A 210 -4.60 16.69 -8.77
N VAL A 211 -5.10 16.12 -7.67
CA VAL A 211 -4.96 16.71 -6.32
C VAL A 211 -3.50 16.77 -5.90
N PHE A 212 -2.73 15.71 -6.11
CA PHE A 212 -1.29 15.68 -5.86
C PHE A 212 -0.57 16.76 -6.67
N LEU A 213 -0.82 16.85 -7.99
CA LEU A 213 -0.22 17.86 -8.85
C LEU A 213 -0.65 19.28 -8.46
N MET A 214 -1.90 19.52 -8.09
CA MET A 214 -2.35 20.83 -7.60
C MET A 214 -1.66 21.22 -6.29
N CYS A 215 -1.41 20.27 -5.39
CA CYS A 215 -0.67 20.50 -4.14
C CYS A 215 0.85 20.65 -4.36
N TYR A 216 1.42 20.06 -5.42
CA TYR A 216 2.83 20.16 -5.81
C TYR A 216 3.11 21.25 -6.88
N CYS A 217 2.07 21.86 -7.45
CA CYS A 217 2.15 22.85 -8.51
C CYS A 217 2.97 24.12 -8.14
N PRO A 218 3.07 24.55 -6.86
CA PRO A 218 3.96 25.65 -6.51
C PRO A 218 5.46 25.34 -6.71
N TYR A 219 5.83 24.06 -6.85
CA TYR A 219 7.22 23.61 -6.98
C TYR A 219 7.56 23.09 -8.39
N PHE A 220 6.59 22.51 -9.10
CA PHE A 220 6.81 21.91 -10.43
C PHE A 220 6.88 22.90 -11.60
N CYS A 221 6.49 24.17 -11.39
CA CYS A 221 6.58 25.23 -12.41
C CYS A 221 8.03 25.63 -12.79
N VAL A 222 9.07 24.98 -12.22
CA VAL A 222 10.48 25.28 -12.54
C VAL A 222 11.22 24.10 -13.21
N SER A 223 10.61 22.92 -13.42
CA SER A 223 11.39 21.71 -13.82
C SER A 223 10.90 20.87 -15.02
N LEU A 224 9.91 21.27 -15.82
CA LEU A 224 9.59 20.52 -17.05
C LEU A 224 9.99 21.27 -18.32
N SER A 225 11.26 21.10 -18.68
CA SER A 225 11.70 21.12 -20.08
C SER A 225 12.32 19.76 -20.40
N GLY A 226 11.68 19.03 -21.31
CA GLY A 226 12.26 17.91 -22.04
C GLY A 226 12.05 16.52 -21.41
N TYR A 227 11.17 15.71 -22.02
CA TYR A 227 11.53 14.51 -22.82
C TYR A 227 10.32 13.57 -22.94
N ASN A 228 10.05 13.11 -24.17
CA ASN A 228 9.11 12.03 -24.45
C ASN A 228 9.79 10.68 -24.20
N LEU A 229 9.10 9.71 -23.58
CA LEU A 229 9.48 8.30 -23.66
C LEU A 229 8.26 7.42 -23.94
N MET A 230 8.32 6.67 -25.05
CA MET A 230 7.53 5.46 -25.26
C MET A 230 8.06 4.37 -24.32
N MET A 231 7.16 3.62 -23.67
CA MET A 231 7.57 2.52 -22.79
C MET A 231 6.75 1.26 -23.11
N GLY A 232 7.45 0.17 -23.41
CA GLY A 232 6.90 -1.16 -23.70
C GLY A 232 6.72 -2.05 -22.45
N SER A 233 6.23 -3.27 -22.69
CA SER A 233 5.74 -4.24 -21.68
C SER A 233 6.83 -4.90 -20.81
N SER A 234 7.21 -4.24 -19.71
CA SER A 234 7.75 -4.84 -18.46
C SER A 234 7.73 -3.87 -17.25
N VAL A 235 6.93 -2.80 -17.37
CA VAL A 235 6.95 -1.61 -16.49
C VAL A 235 6.06 -1.76 -15.25
N ASN A 236 5.10 -2.68 -15.29
CA ASN A 236 4.08 -2.81 -14.25
C ASN A 236 4.64 -3.37 -12.92
N THR A 237 5.75 -4.14 -12.96
CA THR A 237 6.40 -4.68 -11.73
C THR A 237 7.33 -3.65 -11.07
N PHE A 238 7.96 -2.78 -11.86
CA PHE A 238 8.92 -1.78 -11.37
C PHE A 238 8.23 -0.59 -10.69
N ILE A 239 7.10 -0.12 -11.25
CA ILE A 239 6.30 0.96 -10.65
C ILE A 239 5.67 0.52 -9.33
N ASN A 240 5.18 -0.72 -9.23
CA ASN A 240 4.68 -1.27 -7.97
C ASN A 240 5.78 -1.33 -6.90
N CYS A 241 7.01 -1.71 -7.27
CA CYS A 241 8.15 -1.72 -6.35
C CYS A 241 8.53 -0.30 -5.85
N LEU A 242 8.47 0.71 -6.71
CA LEU A 242 8.75 2.11 -6.33
C LEU A 242 7.68 2.71 -5.40
N ILE A 243 6.40 2.37 -5.60
CA ILE A 243 5.31 2.75 -4.69
C ILE A 243 5.49 2.05 -3.33
N LEU A 244 5.89 0.79 -3.31
CA LEU A 244 6.14 0.00 -2.10
C LEU A 244 7.35 0.53 -1.29
N LEU A 245 8.43 0.92 -1.96
CA LEU A 245 9.62 1.50 -1.31
C LEU A 245 9.34 2.86 -0.67
N ASN A 246 8.35 3.61 -1.16
CA ASN A 246 7.98 4.92 -0.59
C ASN A 246 7.63 4.82 0.91
N SER A 247 6.84 3.80 1.28
CA SER A 247 6.45 3.54 2.67
C SER A 247 7.59 2.98 3.54
N CYS A 248 8.54 2.24 2.95
CA CYS A 248 9.70 1.70 3.67
C CYS A 248 10.77 2.77 3.97
N LEU A 249 10.90 3.75 3.08
CA LEU A 249 11.92 4.80 3.19
C LEU A 249 11.55 5.84 4.25
N ASN A 250 10.26 6.03 4.56
CA ASN A 250 9.79 7.04 5.51
C ASN A 250 10.46 6.94 6.90
N PRO A 251 10.52 5.77 7.58
CA PRO A 251 11.25 5.63 8.84
C PRO A 251 12.77 5.79 8.72
N LEU A 252 13.38 5.42 7.58
CA LEU A 252 14.81 5.63 7.35
C LEU A 252 15.12 7.13 7.24
N ILE A 253 14.29 7.87 6.50
CA ILE A 253 14.33 9.34 6.45
C ILE A 253 14.23 9.88 7.87
N TYR A 254 13.30 9.38 8.69
CA TYR A 254 13.18 9.85 10.07
C TYR A 254 14.43 9.57 10.92
N ALA A 255 15.08 8.43 10.75
CA ALA A 255 16.30 8.09 11.47
C ALA A 255 17.47 9.04 11.13
N PHE A 256 17.54 9.51 9.87
CA PHE A 256 18.54 10.49 9.45
C PHE A 256 18.22 11.90 9.94
N PHE A 257 16.97 12.35 9.81
CA PHE A 257 16.60 13.75 10.06
C PHE A 257 16.16 14.05 11.50
N TYR A 258 15.67 13.07 12.26
CA TYR A 258 15.14 13.27 13.60
C TYR A 258 16.01 12.61 14.69
N PRO A 259 16.81 13.40 15.44
CA PRO A 259 17.61 12.90 16.56
C PRO A 259 16.77 12.18 17.63
N TRP A 260 15.56 12.68 17.89
CA TRP A 260 14.63 12.08 18.84
C TRP A 260 14.25 10.65 18.44
N PHE A 261 14.14 10.36 17.14
CA PHE A 261 13.78 9.03 16.67
C PHE A 261 14.90 8.02 16.98
N ARG A 262 16.17 8.40 16.76
CA ARG A 262 17.33 7.57 17.14
C ARG A 262 17.40 7.31 18.66
N LYS A 263 17.15 8.32 19.48
CA LYS A 263 17.10 8.17 20.95
C LYS A 263 15.96 7.23 21.37
N SER A 264 14.79 7.37 20.76
CA SER A 264 13.63 6.52 21.02
C SER A 264 13.90 5.04 20.69
N ILE A 265 14.50 4.76 19.53
CA ILE A 265 14.88 3.39 19.12
C ILE A 265 15.83 2.77 20.15
N LYS A 266 16.83 3.51 20.62
CA LYS A 266 17.78 3.00 21.63
C LYS A 266 17.06 2.61 22.91
N ILE A 267 16.08 3.40 23.37
CA ILE A 267 15.30 3.09 24.58
C ILE A 267 14.39 1.87 24.38
N ILE A 268 13.77 1.75 23.20
CA ILE A 268 12.91 0.62 22.84
C ILE A 268 13.73 -0.68 22.80
N VAL A 269 14.84 -0.68 22.06
CA VAL A 269 15.70 -1.86 21.89
C VAL A 269 16.39 -2.28 23.19
N THR A 270 16.73 -1.33 24.07
CA THR A 270 17.29 -1.63 25.39
C THR A 270 16.23 -2.02 26.43
N LEU A 271 14.95 -2.16 26.02
CA LEU A 271 13.80 -2.47 26.88
C LEU A 271 13.57 -1.50 28.05
N LYS A 272 14.27 -0.35 28.05
CA LYS A 272 14.07 0.72 29.03
C LYS A 272 12.69 1.36 28.94
N ILE A 273 11.99 1.15 27.82
CA ILE A 273 10.58 1.53 27.65
C ILE A 273 9.66 0.91 28.71
N LEU A 274 10.01 -0.25 29.30
CA LEU A 274 9.20 -0.91 30.33
C LEU A 274 9.39 -0.32 31.74
N GLN A 275 10.33 0.61 31.93
CA GLN A 275 10.60 1.23 33.22
C GLN A 275 9.49 2.23 33.60
N GLN A 276 9.22 2.34 34.90
CA GLN A 276 8.25 3.31 35.43
C GLN A 276 8.73 4.73 35.10
N ASN A 277 7.84 5.56 34.52
CA ASN A 277 8.11 6.92 33.99
C ASN A 277 8.86 7.01 32.65
N SER A 278 9.09 5.90 31.93
CA SER A 278 9.76 5.93 30.61
C SER A 278 9.08 6.84 29.58
N CYS A 279 7.78 7.12 29.72
CA CYS A 279 7.02 8.04 28.86
C CYS A 279 7.37 9.54 29.04
N GLN A 280 8.06 9.90 30.13
CA GLN A 280 8.47 11.26 30.48
C GLN A 280 9.95 11.54 30.17
N GLU A 281 10.71 10.52 29.74
CA GLU A 281 12.13 10.60 29.42
C GLU A 281 12.44 11.72 28.42
N ASN A 282 13.57 12.41 28.64
CA ASN A 282 14.01 13.48 27.75
C ASN A 282 14.70 12.93 26.50
N ILE A 283 13.96 12.94 25.39
CA ILE A 283 14.40 12.37 24.12
C ILE A 283 14.52 13.38 22.99
N LEU A 284 14.24 14.67 23.24
CA LEU A 284 14.51 15.74 22.29
C LEU A 284 16.03 15.98 22.13
#